data_AF-A0A3D4I2F6-F1
#
_entry.id   AF-A0A3D4I2F6-F1
#
_cell.length_a   1.000
_cell.length_b   1.000
_cell.length_c   1.000
_cell.angle_alpha   90.00
_cell.angle_beta   90.00
_cell.angle_gamma   90.00
#
_symmetry.space_group_name_H-M   'P 1'
#
loop_
_entity.id
_entity.type
_entity.pdbx_description
1 polymer ?
#
loop_
_entity_poly.entity_id
_entity_poly.type
_entity_poly.pdbx_seq_one_letter_code
_entity_poly.pdbx_strand_id
1 'polypeptide(L)' 'EFIRRFKNESKAIAMLSHPNIVKVYDVSFGDRIQYIVEEYIDGITLKEYLDQQKQIKWKEAIFFT' A
#
# COMPACT_ATOMS: atom_id res chain seq x y z
N GLU A 1 -17.01 13.26 4.17
CA GLU A 1 -15.57 13.60 4.02
C GLU A 1 -14.71 12.39 3.61
N PHE A 2 -14.84 11.25 4.30
CA PHE A 2 -14.12 10.00 4.03
C PHE A 2 -14.18 9.53 2.56
N ILE A 3 -15.38 9.42 1.97
CA ILE A 3 -15.55 8.98 0.56
C ILE A 3 -14.82 9.90 -0.43
N ARG A 4 -14.80 11.22 -0.15
CA ARG A 4 -14.10 12.19 -1.01
C ARG A 4 -12.59 11.99 -0.93
N ARG A 5 -12.05 11.76 0.27
CA ARG A 5 -10.62 11.50 0.48
C ARG A 5 -10.21 10.17 -0.15
N PHE A 6 -10.96 9.10 0.11
CA PHE A 6 -10.75 7.79 -0.50
C PHE A 6 -10.68 7.89 -2.03
N LYS A 7 -11.67 8.55 -2.66
CA LYS A 7 -11.67 8.74 -4.11
C LYS A 7 -10.47 9.53 -4.65
N ASN A 8 -10.03 10.56 -3.94
CA ASN A 8 -8.88 11.36 -4.36
C ASN A 8 -7.56 10.61 -4.17
N GLU A 9 -7.40 9.92 -3.04
CA GLU A 9 -6.20 9.14 -2.70
C GLU A 9 -6.04 7.96 -3.67
N SER A 10 -7.11 7.20 -3.96
CA SER A 10 -7.05 6.09 -4.91
C SER A 10 -6.69 6.53 -6.34
N LYS A 11 -7.21 7.69 -6.79
CA LYS A 11 -6.83 8.25 -8.10
C LYS A 11 -5.37 8.66 -8.16
N ALA A 12 -4.86 9.27 -7.09
CA ALA A 12 -3.45 9.65 -7.02
C ALA A 12 -2.54 8.43 -7.08
N ILE A 13 -2.88 7.36 -6.35
CA ILE A 13 -2.11 6.11 -6.34
C ILE A 13 -2.17 5.41 -7.71
N ALA A 14 -3.32 5.42 -8.39
CA ALA A 14 -3.46 4.83 -9.73
C ALA A 14 -2.56 5.49 -10.80
N MET A 15 -2.05 6.70 -10.54
CA MET A 15 -1.11 7.39 -11.44
C MET A 15 0.36 7.10 -11.11
N LEU A 16 0.65 6.43 -9.98
CA LEU A 16 2.02 6.12 -9.57
C LEU A 16 2.51 4.84 -10.25
N SER A 17 3.76 4.87 -10.70
CA SER A 17 4.45 3.72 -11.28
C SER A 17 5.88 3.71 -10.78
N HIS A 18 6.14 3.00 -9.70
CA HIS A 18 7.45 2.93 -9.04
C HIS A 18 7.68 1.52 -8.47
N PRO A 19 8.91 0.95 -8.52
CA PRO A 19 9.19 -0.41 -8.06
C PRO A 19 8.88 -0.68 -6.58
N ASN A 20 8.83 0.36 -5.74
CA ASN A 20 8.50 0.25 -4.31
C ASN A 20 7.11 0.78 -3.94
N ILE A 21 6.23 1.01 -4.93
CA ILE A 21 4.83 1.41 -4.71
C ILE A 21 3.96 0.36 -5.39
N VAL A 22 3.01 -0.22 -4.65
CA VAL A 22 2.08 -1.22 -5.19
C VAL A 22 1.37 -0.67 -6.41
N LYS A 23 1.29 -1.47 -7.47
CA LYS A 23 0.59 -1.06 -8.68
C LYS A 23 -0.90 -1.22 -8.49
N VAL A 24 -1.65 -0.14 -8.67
CA VAL A 24 -3.11 -0.17 -8.75
C VAL A 24 -3.51 -0.40 -10.21
N TYR A 25 -4.35 -1.40 -10.44
CA TYR A 25 -4.87 -1.74 -11.77
C TYR A 25 -6.18 -1.02 -12.06
N ASP A 26 -7.09 -0.96 -11.08
CA ASP A 26 -8.39 -0.31 -11.24
C ASP A 26 -8.96 0.15 -9.89
N VAL A 27 -9.84 1.16 -9.93
CA VAL A 27 -10.55 1.68 -8.77
C VAL A 27 -12.01 1.93 -9.15
N SER A 28 -12.92 1.29 -8.42
CA SER A 28 -14.35 1.39 -8.69
C SER A 28 -15.11 1.97 -7.51
N PHE A 29 -16.04 2.88 -7.84
CA PHE A 29 -16.93 3.53 -6.89
C PHE A 29 -18.37 3.27 -7.33
N GLY A 30 -18.82 2.02 -7.19
CA GLY A 30 -20.21 1.66 -7.43
C GLY A 30 -21.11 2.16 -6.29
N ASP A 31 -22.42 2.23 -6.54
CA ASP A 31 -23.40 2.75 -5.58
C ASP A 31 -23.49 1.95 -4.27
N ARG A 32 -23.05 0.68 -4.29
CA ARG A 32 -23.14 -0.24 -3.14
C ARG A 32 -21.80 -0.54 -2.49
N ILE A 33 -20.72 -0.62 -3.28
CA ILE A 33 -19.38 -1.01 -2.80
C ILE A 33 -18.33 -0.20 -3.56
N GLN A 34 -17.31 0.23 -2.81
CA GLN A 34 -16.11 0.87 -3.34
C GLN A 34 -14.93 -0.10 -3.14
N TYR A 35 -14.12 -0.31 -4.17
CA TYR A 35 -13.00 -1.23 -4.13
C TYR A 35 -11.81 -0.75 -4.98
N ILE A 36 -10.64 -1.28 -4.64
CA ILE A 36 -9.37 -1.06 -5.34
C ILE A 36 -8.87 -2.44 -5.77
N VAL A 37 -8.46 -2.55 -7.03
CA VAL A 37 -7.80 -3.73 -7.57
C VAL A 37 -6.32 -3.40 -7.70
N GLU A 38 -5.48 -4.13 -6.99
CA GLU A 38 -4.04 -3.87 -6.89
C GLU A 38 -3.22 -5.15 -7.08
N GLU A 39 -1.92 -4.97 -7.28
CA GLU A 39 -0.94 -6.04 -7.35
C GLU A 39 -0.96 -6.89 -6.08
N TYR A 40 -0.96 -8.21 -6.25
CA TYR A 40 -0.83 -9.14 -5.15
C TYR A 40 0.64 -9.30 -4.79
N ILE A 41 1.00 -8.88 -3.58
CA ILE A 41 2.35 -9.05 -3.02
C ILE A 41 2.34 -10.26 -2.09
N ASP A 42 3.03 -11.32 -2.49
CA ASP A 42 3.27 -12.48 -1.64
C ASP A 42 4.42 -12.16 -0.66
N GLY A 43 4.07 -11.86 0.59
CA GLY A 43 5.03 -11.45 1.61
C GLY A 43 4.38 -11.06 2.92
N ILE A 44 5.18 -10.45 3.80
CA ILE A 44 4.75 -9.96 5.11
C ILE A 44 4.86 -8.44 5.18
N THR A 45 4.06 -7.85 6.05
CA THR A 45 4.18 -6.42 6.39
C THR A 45 5.48 -6.15 7.15
N LEU A 46 5.98 -4.91 7.06
CA LEU A 46 7.11 -4.47 7.88
C LEU A 46 6.82 -4.65 9.37
N LYS A 47 5.57 -4.48 9.80
CA LYS A 47 5.15 -4.69 11.18
C LYS A 47 5.37 -6.15 11.62
N GLU A 48 4.90 -7.12 10.83
CA GLU A 48 5.10 -8.54 11.12
C GLU A 48 6.59 -8.90 11.16
N TYR A 49 7.39 -8.33 10.24
CA TYR A 49 8.83 -8.50 10.25
C TYR A 49 9.45 -7.98 11.57
N LEU A 50 9.06 -6.78 12.01
CA LEU A 50 9.55 -6.18 13.26
C LEU A 50 9.14 -6.99 14.49
N ASP A 51 7.90 -7.48 14.51
CA ASP A 51 7.37 -8.31 15.61
C ASP A 51 8.14 -9.66 15.70
N GLN A 52 8.56 -10.23 14.57
CA GLN A 52 9.37 -11.45 14.52
C GLN A 52 10.83 -11.22 14.95
N GLN A 53 11.45 -10.12 14.52
CA GLN A 53 12.86 -9.84 14.81
C GLN A 53 13.10 -9.24 16.20
N LYS A 54 12.07 -8.67 16.85
CA LYS A 54 12.09 -7.89 18.12
C LYS A 54 12.94 -6.61 18.09
N GLN A 55 14.14 -6.67 17.50
CA GLN A 55 15.04 -5.54 17.29
C GLN A 55 15.69 -5.65 15.91
N ILE A 56 15.60 -4.58 15.13
CA ILE A 56 16.34 -4.45 13.87
C ILE A 56 17.62 -3.66 14.08
N LYS A 57 18.71 -4.08 13.42
CA LYS A 57 19.96 -3.31 13.43
C LYS A 57 19.77 -2.05 12.60
N TRP A 58 20.44 -0.95 12.98
CA TRP A 58 20.32 0.32 12.25
C TRP A 58 20.68 0.21 10.76
N LYS A 59 21.59 -0.70 10.39
CA LYS A 59 21.93 -0.97 8.98
C LYS A 59 20.76 -1.55 8.19
N GLU A 60 19.96 -2.41 8.80
CA GLU A 60 18.75 -2.97 8.18
C GLU A 60 17.65 -1.92 8.09
N ALA A 61 17.56 -1.01 9.07
CA ALA A 61 16.58 0.09 9.02
C ALA A 61 16.77 0.99 7.78
N ILE A 62 18.01 1.26 7.38
CA ILE A 62 18.33 2.06 6.19
C ILE A 62 17.81 1.40 4.90
N PHE A 63 17.72 0.07 4.86
CA PHE A 63 17.22 -0.62 3.67
C PHE A 63 15.71 -0.40 3.45
N PHE A 64 14.95 -0.18 4.52
CA PHE A 64 13.50 0.02 4.46
C PHE A 64 13.08 1.49 4.34
N THR A 65 14.03 2.44 4.32
CA THR A 65 13.78 3.89 4.25
C THR A 65 14.17 4.44 2.89
#